data_AF-G3NAB6-F1
#
_entry.id   AF-G3NAB6-F1
#
_cell.length_a   1.000
_cell.length_b   1.000
_cell.length_c   1.000
_cell.angle_alpha   90.00
_cell.angle_beta   90.00
_cell.angle_gamma   90.00
#
_symmetry.space_group_name_H-M   'P 1'
#
loop_
_entity.id
_entity.type
_entity.pdbx_description
1 polymer ?
#
loop_
_entity_poly.entity_id
_entity_poly.type
_entity_poly.pdbx_seq_one_letter_code
_entity_poly.pdbx_strand_id
1 'polypeptide(L)'
;QVVTFYNQLHEVDDKTSCKDFELLVTIEESSETPPADVEKSYQMSIRVRALGPTDVRMVVLDISLPTGFSPETSDLEKLSNSVDRYINHFQVVDNLSDRGSLIIHLFKVSHKEPEVLIFRLQQRFRVGLLQPSSVTVYEYYNPDHRCSHTYTPREDREELSQICRNDACRCAQGDCCVSRSDSENVPHQERETFACKTLHHGIFKVKVLNVSQSYYDKYEMEITQVIKLGIEAGVEVGQRRLFMSHGGCRDGLVLNQGSQYLIMGPTEDQWNADADTGRSVYVLGKDTWVERWPSPTECSSTDGLSDKCRSLKDAATELSVNGCRL
;
A
#
# COMPACT_ATOMS: atom_id res chain seq x y z
N GLN A 1 -12.04 -10.94 -41.95
CA GLN A 1 -10.80 -10.97 -41.13
C GLN A 1 -11.22 -11.03 -39.68
N VAL A 2 -10.72 -12.01 -38.93
CA VAL A 2 -10.93 -12.08 -37.48
C VAL A 2 -9.70 -11.45 -36.84
N VAL A 3 -9.90 -10.33 -36.14
CA VAL A 3 -8.85 -9.64 -35.40
C VAL A 3 -9.08 -9.96 -33.92
N THR A 4 -8.06 -10.49 -33.27
CA THR A 4 -8.12 -10.85 -31.85
C THR A 4 -7.24 -9.88 -31.09
N PHE A 5 -7.84 -9.17 -30.14
CA PHE A 5 -7.12 -8.32 -29.19
C PHE A 5 -6.89 -9.11 -27.90
N TYR A 6 -5.66 -9.09 -27.40
CA TYR A 6 -5.32 -9.64 -26.09
C TYR A 6 -4.37 -8.68 -25.38
N ASN A 7 -4.44 -8.66 -24.05
CA ASN A 7 -3.51 -7.88 -23.23
C ASN A 7 -2.25 -8.70 -23.01
N GLN A 8 -1.09 -8.11 -23.29
CA GLN A 8 0.23 -8.72 -23.12
C GLN A 8 0.91 -8.11 -21.90
N LEU A 9 1.43 -8.94 -21.01
CA LEU A 9 2.19 -8.50 -19.83
C LEU A 9 3.46 -7.75 -20.26
N HIS A 10 3.81 -6.70 -19.51
CA HIS A 10 5.00 -5.87 -19.73
C HIS A 10 6.33 -6.64 -19.57
N GLU A 11 6.31 -7.85 -18.98
CA GLU A 11 7.48 -8.75 -18.94
C GLU A 11 8.04 -9.08 -20.33
N VAL A 12 7.25 -8.87 -21.40
CA VAL A 12 7.74 -9.04 -22.77
C VAL A 12 8.55 -7.82 -23.23
N ASP A 13 8.27 -6.61 -22.72
CA ASP A 13 9.05 -5.41 -23.05
C ASP A 13 10.46 -5.45 -22.43
N ASP A 14 10.59 -5.96 -21.19
CA ASP A 14 11.90 -6.21 -20.55
C ASP A 14 12.74 -7.30 -21.27
N LYS A 15 12.12 -8.09 -22.16
CA LYS A 15 12.79 -9.10 -23.01
C LYS A 15 12.96 -8.67 -24.46
N THR A 16 12.48 -7.49 -24.86
CA THR A 16 12.78 -6.96 -26.19
C THR A 16 14.23 -6.51 -26.19
N SER A 17 15.10 -7.26 -26.86
CA SER A 17 16.50 -6.88 -26.97
C SER A 17 16.60 -5.48 -27.58
N CYS A 18 17.01 -4.50 -26.80
CA CYS A 18 17.24 -3.16 -27.29
C CYS A 18 18.26 -3.19 -28.43
N LYS A 19 17.87 -2.67 -29.59
CA LYS A 19 18.67 -2.78 -30.82
C LYS A 19 19.70 -1.65 -30.94
N ASP A 20 19.31 -0.46 -30.49
CA ASP A 20 20.08 0.77 -30.73
C ASP A 20 20.89 1.20 -29.51
N PHE A 21 20.44 0.85 -28.31
CA PHE A 21 21.08 1.19 -27.04
C PHE A 21 21.21 -0.01 -26.12
N GLU A 22 22.32 -0.07 -25.41
CA GLU A 22 22.48 -0.88 -24.20
C GLU A 22 22.13 0.02 -23.01
N LEU A 23 21.05 -0.29 -22.32
CA LEU A 23 20.56 0.44 -21.15
C LEU A 23 20.58 -0.50 -19.94
N LEU A 24 21.19 -0.07 -18.84
CA LEU A 24 21.18 -0.79 -17.57
C LEU A 24 20.83 0.19 -16.45
N VAL A 25 19.86 -0.20 -15.63
CA VAL A 25 19.29 0.64 -14.58
C VAL A 25 19.38 -0.11 -13.26
N THR A 26 20.00 0.50 -12.26
CA THR A 26 20.09 -0.06 -10.90
C THR A 26 19.71 0.97 -9.87
N ILE A 27 18.95 0.54 -8.86
CA ILE A 27 18.54 1.38 -7.73
C ILE A 27 18.86 0.66 -6.43
N GLU A 28 19.56 1.36 -5.53
CA GLU A 28 20.00 0.82 -4.25
C GLU A 28 19.64 1.79 -3.12
N GLU A 29 19.28 1.27 -1.94
CA GLU A 29 19.00 2.10 -0.77
C GLU A 29 20.32 2.69 -0.25
N SER A 30 20.36 4.01 -0.09
CA SER A 30 21.54 4.71 0.42
C SER A 30 21.67 4.50 1.93
N SER A 31 22.90 4.38 2.41
CA SER A 31 23.23 4.33 3.84
C SER A 31 23.36 5.71 4.50
N GLU A 32 23.26 6.78 3.71
CA GLU A 32 23.29 8.15 4.21
C GLU A 32 22.03 8.47 5.02
N THR A 33 22.20 9.16 6.16
CA THR A 33 21.06 9.66 6.94
C THR A 33 20.28 10.67 6.09
N PRO A 34 18.99 10.39 5.79
CA PRO A 34 18.19 11.29 4.97
C PRO A 34 17.91 12.61 5.71
N PRO A 35 17.63 13.69 4.96
CA PRO A 35 17.09 14.93 5.53
C PRO A 35 15.80 14.69 6.35
N ALA A 36 15.47 15.61 7.26
CA ALA A 36 14.32 15.45 8.18
C ALA A 36 12.95 15.31 7.47
N ASP A 37 12.87 15.74 6.22
CA ASP A 37 11.70 15.73 5.34
C ASP A 37 11.76 14.60 4.27
N VAL A 38 12.62 13.61 4.49
CA VAL A 38 12.81 12.44 3.62
C VAL A 38 12.79 11.17 4.47
N GLU A 39 11.92 10.22 4.12
CA GLU A 39 11.82 8.91 4.78
C GLU A 39 13.04 8.04 4.47
N LYS A 40 13.36 7.91 3.17
CA LYS A 40 14.45 7.08 2.66
C LYS A 40 15.14 7.73 1.47
N SER A 41 16.44 7.49 1.35
CA SER A 41 17.25 7.94 0.22
C SER A 41 17.70 6.73 -0.59
N TYR A 42 17.60 6.81 -1.92
CA TYR A 42 18.03 5.78 -2.85
C TYR A 42 19.04 6.36 -3.83
N GLN A 43 20.04 5.57 -4.20
CA GLN A 43 20.99 5.91 -5.25
C GLN A 43 20.56 5.22 -6.56
N MET A 44 20.27 6.03 -7.57
CA MET A 44 19.92 5.58 -8.91
C MET A 44 21.16 5.66 -9.79
N SER A 45 21.46 4.58 -10.52
CA SER A 45 22.54 4.51 -11.50
C SER A 45 21.99 4.06 -12.84
N ILE A 46 22.19 4.89 -13.86
CA ILE A 46 21.74 4.65 -15.23
C ILE A 46 22.98 4.57 -16.11
N ARG A 47 23.16 3.44 -16.77
CA ARG A 47 24.26 3.19 -17.71
C ARG A 47 23.70 3.06 -19.13
N VAL A 48 24.23 3.86 -20.05
CA VAL A 48 23.76 3.92 -21.44
C VAL A 48 24.94 3.81 -22.38
N ARG A 49 24.80 3.00 -23.43
CA ARG A 49 25.79 2.93 -24.52
C ARG A 49 25.07 2.76 -25.86
N ALA A 50 25.58 3.44 -26.89
CA ALA A 50 25.07 3.23 -28.24
C ALA A 50 25.61 1.91 -28.80
N LEU A 51 24.75 1.14 -29.47
CA LEU A 51 25.15 -0.12 -30.13
C LEU A 51 25.51 0.07 -31.62
N GLY A 52 25.23 1.26 -32.16
CA GLY A 52 25.54 1.62 -33.54
C GLY A 52 27.04 1.82 -33.82
N PRO A 53 27.40 2.07 -35.08
CA PRO A 53 28.79 2.24 -35.51
C PRO A 53 29.40 3.61 -35.14
N THR A 54 28.58 4.55 -34.67
CA THR A 54 28.98 5.94 -34.38
C THR A 54 28.34 6.42 -33.09
N ASP A 55 28.96 7.43 -32.47
CA ASP A 55 28.36 8.12 -31.33
C ASP A 55 27.03 8.77 -31.73
N VAL A 56 26.04 8.65 -30.87
CA VAL A 56 24.71 9.25 -31.06
C VAL A 56 24.69 10.59 -30.35
N ARG A 57 24.22 11.65 -31.01
CA ARG A 57 24.14 12.99 -30.43
C ARG A 57 22.70 13.31 -30.02
N MET A 58 22.54 14.16 -29.03
CA MET A 58 21.23 14.64 -28.55
C MET A 58 20.30 13.47 -28.19
N VAL A 59 20.71 12.70 -27.18
CA VAL A 59 19.93 11.58 -26.65
C VAL A 59 19.08 12.10 -25.48
N VAL A 60 17.85 11.60 -25.37
CA VAL A 60 16.96 11.93 -24.26
C VAL A 60 16.78 10.71 -23.38
N LEU A 61 16.89 10.92 -22.07
CA LEU A 61 16.47 9.99 -21.04
C LEU A 61 15.19 10.50 -20.41
N ASP A 62 14.11 9.74 -20.56
CA ASP A 62 12.82 9.97 -19.93
C ASP A 62 12.66 8.98 -18.78
N ILE A 63 12.68 9.48 -17.56
CA ILE A 63 12.67 8.70 -16.32
C ILE A 63 11.35 8.98 -15.61
N SER A 64 10.47 7.98 -15.56
CA SER A 64 9.24 8.11 -14.77
C SER A 64 9.55 7.89 -13.29
N LEU A 65 9.22 8.84 -12.42
CA LEU A 65 9.49 8.72 -10.99
C LEU A 65 8.38 7.90 -10.30
N PRO A 66 8.72 7.02 -9.34
CA PRO A 66 7.71 6.37 -8.53
C PRO A 66 6.93 7.41 -7.70
N THR A 67 5.67 7.11 -7.39
CA THR A 67 4.85 8.03 -6.57
C THR A 67 5.49 8.27 -5.21
N GLY A 68 5.59 9.54 -4.82
CA GLY A 68 6.21 9.95 -3.56
C GLY A 68 7.74 10.08 -3.61
N PHE A 69 8.37 9.93 -4.79
CA PHE A 69 9.81 10.12 -4.99
C PHE A 69 10.11 11.42 -5.73
N SER A 70 11.18 12.09 -5.31
CA SER A 70 11.73 13.29 -5.96
C SER A 70 13.24 13.15 -6.18
N PRO A 71 13.79 13.53 -7.34
CA PRO A 71 15.23 13.52 -7.55
C PRO A 71 15.92 14.62 -6.73
N GLU A 72 17.14 14.35 -6.27
CA GLU A 72 17.99 15.32 -5.62
C GLU A 72 18.57 16.29 -6.66
N THR A 73 18.04 17.52 -6.68
CA THR A 73 18.41 18.54 -7.67
C THR A 73 19.88 18.93 -7.59
N SER A 74 20.49 18.92 -6.40
CA SER A 74 21.90 19.28 -6.23
C SER A 74 22.86 18.31 -6.91
N ASP A 75 22.48 17.03 -7.07
CA ASP A 75 23.30 16.05 -7.78
C ASP A 75 23.15 16.20 -9.30
N LEU A 76 21.94 16.49 -9.78
CA LEU A 76 21.67 16.79 -11.20
C LEU A 76 22.38 18.08 -11.65
N GLU A 77 22.42 19.11 -10.80
CA GLU A 77 23.14 20.35 -11.07
C GLU A 77 24.65 20.14 -11.19
N LYS A 78 25.24 19.25 -10.37
CA LYS A 78 26.67 18.89 -10.50
C LYS A 78 26.96 18.18 -11.82
N LEU A 79 26.06 17.29 -12.25
CA LEU A 79 26.20 16.58 -13.53
C LEU A 79 26.07 17.54 -14.72
N SER A 80 25.17 18.54 -14.65
CA SER A 80 24.99 19.56 -15.68
C SER A 80 26.15 20.57 -15.74
N ASN A 81 26.67 21.01 -14.59
CA ASN A 81 27.77 21.99 -14.51
C ASN A 81 29.17 21.38 -14.64
N SER A 82 29.28 20.07 -14.88
CA SER A 82 30.57 19.39 -15.07
C SER A 82 31.29 19.85 -16.34
N VAL A 83 32.63 19.81 -16.31
CA VAL A 83 33.49 20.20 -17.45
C VAL A 83 33.19 19.38 -18.70
N ASP A 84 32.81 18.12 -18.51
CA ASP A 84 32.47 17.17 -19.57
C ASP A 84 31.06 17.39 -20.14
N ARG A 85 30.22 18.23 -19.48
CA ARG A 85 28.83 18.56 -19.86
C ARG A 85 28.01 17.33 -20.26
N TYR A 86 28.03 16.29 -19.43
CA TYR A 86 27.25 15.07 -19.68
C TYR A 86 25.75 15.38 -19.88
N ILE A 87 25.21 16.28 -19.05
CA ILE A 87 23.82 16.74 -19.13
C ILE A 87 23.76 18.14 -19.73
N ASN A 88 23.11 18.29 -20.88
CA ASN A 88 22.80 19.59 -21.47
C ASN A 88 21.74 20.34 -20.66
N HIS A 89 20.66 19.63 -20.33
CA HIS A 89 19.51 20.18 -19.62
C HIS A 89 18.76 19.04 -18.92
N PHE A 90 18.18 19.33 -17.77
CA PHE A 90 17.23 18.44 -17.12
C PHE A 90 15.98 19.21 -16.72
N GLN A 91 14.84 18.53 -16.74
CA GLN A 91 13.57 19.07 -16.31
C GLN A 91 12.87 18.06 -15.40
N VAL A 92 12.48 18.51 -14.21
CA VAL A 92 11.55 17.79 -13.35
C VAL A 92 10.15 18.25 -13.70
N VAL A 93 9.31 17.32 -14.16
CA VAL A 93 7.95 17.57 -14.63
C VAL A 93 6.99 16.98 -13.59
N ASP A 94 6.55 17.82 -12.65
CA ASP A 94 5.59 17.42 -11.60
C ASP A 94 4.14 17.84 -11.90
N ASN A 95 3.91 18.62 -12.97
CA ASN A 95 2.63 19.30 -13.20
C ASN A 95 1.70 18.63 -14.24
N LEU A 96 2.12 17.53 -14.87
CA LEU A 96 1.41 16.96 -16.03
C LEU A 96 0.84 15.55 -15.78
N SER A 97 1.10 14.93 -14.63
CA SER A 97 0.62 13.58 -14.29
C SER A 97 0.64 13.36 -12.77
N ASP A 98 -0.12 12.37 -12.27
CA ASP A 98 -0.06 11.93 -10.86
C ASP A 98 1.32 11.37 -10.46
N ARG A 99 2.19 11.15 -11.45
CA ARG A 99 3.59 10.73 -11.32
C ARG A 99 4.48 11.83 -11.90
N GLY A 100 5.49 12.25 -11.14
CA GLY A 100 6.54 13.12 -11.65
C GLY A 100 7.39 12.39 -12.70
N SER A 101 7.95 13.12 -13.65
CA SER A 101 8.99 12.60 -14.54
C SER A 101 10.23 13.47 -14.53
N LEU A 102 11.38 12.86 -14.77
CA LEU A 102 12.66 13.52 -14.92
C LEU A 102 13.14 13.30 -16.35
N ILE A 103 13.22 14.37 -17.11
CA ILE A 103 13.73 14.36 -18.48
C ILE A 103 15.16 14.88 -18.45
N ILE A 104 16.11 14.09 -18.95
CA ILE A 104 17.53 14.46 -19.03
C ILE A 104 17.97 14.44 -20.50
N HIS A 105 18.55 15.54 -20.96
CA HIS A 105 19.12 15.65 -22.29
C HIS A 105 20.63 15.43 -22.23
N LEU A 106 21.11 14.39 -22.89
CA LEU A 106 22.53 14.10 -23.04
C LEU A 106 23.06 14.70 -24.34
N PHE A 107 24.26 15.28 -24.28
CA PHE A 107 24.89 15.87 -25.47
C PHE A 107 25.25 14.81 -26.51
N LYS A 108 25.82 13.70 -26.05
CA LYS A 108 26.18 12.54 -26.85
C LYS A 108 26.09 11.28 -25.99
N VAL A 109 26.04 10.13 -26.64
CA VAL A 109 26.25 8.81 -26.06
C VAL A 109 27.28 8.09 -26.91
N SER A 110 28.37 7.67 -26.28
CA SER A 110 29.45 6.95 -26.95
C SER A 110 29.04 5.52 -27.35
N HIS A 111 29.52 5.06 -28.50
CA HIS A 111 29.38 3.65 -28.92
C HIS A 111 30.48 2.74 -28.32
N LYS A 112 31.58 3.33 -27.85
CA LYS A 112 32.75 2.60 -27.34
C LYS A 112 32.68 2.39 -25.83
N GLU A 113 32.38 3.46 -25.11
CA GLU A 113 32.37 3.49 -23.66
C GLU A 113 30.97 3.82 -23.17
N PRO A 114 30.48 3.14 -22.14
CA PRO A 114 29.17 3.42 -21.58
C PRO A 114 29.20 4.69 -20.73
N GLU A 115 28.23 5.55 -20.93
CA GLU A 115 28.01 6.73 -20.11
C GLU A 115 27.19 6.34 -18.86
N VAL A 116 27.61 6.83 -17.70
CA VAL A 116 27.04 6.47 -16.40
C VAL A 116 26.57 7.72 -15.68
N LEU A 117 25.30 7.76 -15.30
CA LEU A 117 24.67 8.83 -14.55
C LEU A 117 24.27 8.30 -13.18
N ILE A 118 24.70 8.98 -12.13
CA ILE A 118 24.41 8.61 -10.75
C ILE A 118 23.83 9.81 -10.02
N PHE A 119 22.64 9.66 -9.45
CA PHE A 119 22.00 10.68 -8.65
C PHE A 119 21.10 10.05 -7.59
N ARG A 120 20.75 10.83 -6.56
CA ARG A 120 19.88 10.36 -5.48
C ARG A 120 18.41 10.60 -5.80
N LEU A 121 17.57 9.62 -5.44
CA LEU A 121 16.12 9.68 -5.41
C LEU A 121 15.67 9.68 -3.95
N GLN A 122 14.92 10.69 -3.55
CA GLN A 122 14.43 10.86 -2.18
C GLN A 122 12.97 10.45 -2.09
N GLN A 123 12.66 9.54 -1.17
CA GLN A 123 11.28 9.19 -0.84
C GLN A 123 10.72 10.19 0.17
N ARG A 124 9.83 11.06 -0.31
CA ARG A 124 9.13 12.08 0.50
C ARG A 124 7.91 11.50 1.21
N PHE A 125 7.23 10.55 0.56
CA PHE A 125 6.04 9.90 1.09
C PHE A 125 6.11 8.39 0.87
N ARG A 126 5.70 7.63 1.89
CA ARG A 126 5.58 6.18 1.80
C ARG A 126 4.26 5.80 1.12
N VAL A 127 4.35 5.10 0.00
CA VAL A 127 3.22 4.46 -0.68
C VAL A 127 3.32 2.95 -0.51
N GLY A 128 2.18 2.27 -0.44
CA GLY A 128 2.12 0.85 -0.06
C GLY A 128 2.61 -0.11 -1.13
N LEU A 129 2.25 0.17 -2.37
CA LEU A 129 2.70 -0.59 -3.53
C LEU A 129 3.38 0.38 -4.48
N LEU A 130 4.69 0.18 -4.69
CA LEU A 130 5.44 0.97 -5.64
C LEU A 130 5.16 0.39 -7.02
N GLN A 131 4.46 1.16 -7.84
CA GLN A 131 4.30 0.77 -9.23
C GLN A 131 5.68 0.84 -9.90
N PRO A 132 6.05 -0.18 -10.70
CA PRO A 132 7.29 -0.14 -11.45
C PRO A 132 7.36 1.12 -12.30
N SER A 133 8.52 1.75 -12.24
CA SER A 133 8.87 2.90 -13.04
C SER A 133 9.71 2.47 -14.23
N SER A 134 9.70 3.24 -15.31
CA SER A 134 10.52 3.00 -16.49
C SER A 134 11.56 4.10 -16.69
N VAL A 135 12.72 3.72 -17.21
CA VAL A 135 13.67 4.62 -17.85
C VAL A 135 13.64 4.32 -19.33
N THR A 136 13.40 5.33 -20.16
CA THR A 136 13.41 5.21 -21.61
C THR A 136 14.51 6.09 -22.19
N VAL A 137 15.40 5.50 -22.98
CA VAL A 137 16.40 6.21 -23.78
C VAL A 137 15.95 6.27 -25.22
N TYR A 138 16.03 7.43 -25.86
CA TYR A 138 15.73 7.58 -27.29
C TYR A 138 16.48 8.73 -27.95
N GLU A 139 16.60 8.67 -29.27
CA GLU A 139 17.19 9.74 -30.08
C GLU A 139 16.20 10.89 -30.25
N TYR A 140 16.65 12.14 -30.04
CA TYR A 140 15.77 13.30 -30.19
C TYR A 140 15.17 13.44 -31.60
N TYR A 141 15.96 13.12 -32.64
CA TYR A 141 15.52 13.23 -34.04
C TYR A 141 14.82 11.97 -34.57
N ASN A 142 14.95 10.83 -33.87
CA ASN A 142 14.35 9.58 -34.28
C ASN A 142 13.85 8.79 -33.05
N PRO A 143 12.69 9.18 -32.48
CA PRO A 143 12.19 8.59 -31.25
C PRO A 143 11.71 7.14 -31.40
N ASP A 144 11.68 6.59 -32.62
CA ASP A 144 11.41 5.16 -32.84
C ASP A 144 12.62 4.30 -32.42
N HIS A 145 13.83 4.87 -32.43
CA HIS A 145 15.03 4.28 -31.85
C HIS A 145 15.00 4.52 -30.34
N ARG A 146 14.28 3.65 -29.63
CA ARG A 146 14.16 3.73 -28.18
C ARG A 146 14.40 2.38 -27.50
N CYS A 147 14.86 2.45 -26.26
CA CYS A 147 15.00 1.32 -25.37
C CYS A 147 14.42 1.71 -24.01
N SER A 148 13.58 0.85 -23.43
CA SER A 148 12.99 1.09 -22.11
C SER A 148 13.32 -0.07 -21.19
N HIS A 149 13.66 0.26 -19.94
CA HIS A 149 13.84 -0.71 -18.87
C HIS A 149 13.05 -0.30 -17.64
N THR A 150 12.44 -1.28 -17.00
CA THR A 150 11.73 -1.05 -15.75
C THR A 150 12.67 -1.14 -14.55
N TYR A 151 12.40 -0.33 -13.54
CA TYR A 151 13.05 -0.37 -12.24
C TYR A 151 12.02 -0.15 -11.15
N THR A 152 12.22 -0.83 -10.02
CA THR A 152 11.38 -0.65 -8.84
C THR A 152 12.34 -0.50 -7.65
N PRO A 153 12.23 0.58 -6.85
CA PRO A 153 12.95 0.67 -5.59
C PRO A 153 12.65 -0.56 -4.73
N ARG A 154 13.57 -0.94 -3.85
CA ARG A 154 13.38 -2.12 -3.01
C ARG A 154 12.10 -1.96 -2.18
N GLU A 155 11.08 -2.73 -2.55
CA GLU A 155 9.81 -2.79 -1.83
C GLU A 155 9.97 -3.58 -0.53
N ASP A 156 9.19 -3.19 0.48
CA ASP A 156 9.04 -3.98 1.70
C ASP A 156 8.12 -5.18 1.38
N ARG A 157 8.70 -6.24 0.81
CA ARG A 157 7.95 -7.44 0.38
C ARG A 157 7.12 -8.05 1.52
N GLU A 158 7.57 -7.88 2.76
CA GLU A 158 6.84 -8.27 3.96
C GLU A 158 5.54 -7.48 4.17
N GLU A 159 5.41 -6.25 3.68
CA GLU A 159 4.19 -5.46 3.75
C GLU A 159 3.23 -5.78 2.59
N LEU A 160 3.77 -6.01 1.40
CA LEU A 160 2.99 -6.36 0.21
C LEU A 160 2.36 -7.74 0.28
N SER A 161 3.10 -8.72 0.78
CA SER A 161 2.60 -10.09 1.02
C SER A 161 1.39 -10.15 1.96
N GLN A 162 1.12 -9.08 2.71
CA GLN A 162 -0.02 -9.03 3.64
C GLN A 162 -1.34 -8.73 2.93
N ILE A 163 -1.26 -8.02 1.80
CA ILE A 163 -2.42 -7.56 1.00
C ILE A 163 -2.53 -8.40 -0.27
N CYS A 164 -1.39 -8.84 -0.78
CA CYS A 164 -1.24 -9.61 -2.00
C CYS A 164 -0.80 -11.02 -1.65
N ARG A 165 -1.58 -12.01 -2.05
CA ARG A 165 -1.17 -13.42 -2.00
C ARG A 165 -1.08 -13.95 -3.42
N ASN A 166 0.13 -14.34 -3.82
CA ASN A 166 0.44 -14.64 -5.22
C ASN A 166 0.03 -13.44 -6.10
N ASP A 167 -0.80 -13.66 -7.12
CA ASP A 167 -1.26 -12.62 -8.05
C ASP A 167 -2.55 -11.93 -7.60
N ALA A 168 -3.11 -12.30 -6.43
CA ALA A 168 -4.36 -11.75 -5.92
C ALA A 168 -4.09 -10.73 -4.80
N CYS A 169 -4.26 -9.45 -5.12
CA CYS A 169 -4.18 -8.34 -4.17
C CYS A 169 -5.57 -7.86 -3.74
N ARG A 170 -5.73 -7.54 -2.46
CA ARG A 170 -6.90 -6.82 -1.97
C ARG A 170 -6.67 -5.32 -2.06
N CYS A 171 -7.53 -4.60 -2.77
CA CYS A 171 -7.52 -3.14 -2.68
C CYS A 171 -7.98 -2.71 -1.28
N ALA A 172 -7.13 -1.97 -0.56
CA ALA A 172 -7.51 -1.31 0.69
C ALA A 172 -7.62 0.22 0.52
N GLN A 173 -7.61 0.71 -0.73
CA GLN A 173 -7.85 2.11 -1.05
C GLN A 173 -9.36 2.36 -0.97
N GLY A 174 -9.81 2.85 0.18
CA GLY A 174 -11.20 3.17 0.48
C GLY A 174 -11.32 3.91 1.80
N ASP A 175 -12.53 4.33 2.15
CA ASP A 175 -12.77 5.02 3.43
C ASP A 175 -12.38 4.14 4.62
N CYS A 176 -11.83 4.76 5.65
CA CYS A 176 -11.40 4.07 6.87
C CYS A 176 -12.59 3.66 7.73
N CYS A 177 -12.44 2.54 8.44
CA CYS A 177 -13.28 2.25 9.60
C CYS A 177 -13.03 3.34 10.67
N VAL A 178 -14.11 3.84 11.27
CA VAL A 178 -14.03 4.76 12.41
C VAL A 178 -14.59 4.05 13.63
N SER A 179 -13.79 3.94 14.70
CA SER A 179 -14.25 3.37 15.95
C SER A 179 -15.24 4.31 16.62
N ARG A 180 -16.36 3.73 17.05
CA ARG A 180 -17.42 4.47 17.76
C ARG A 180 -16.94 4.89 19.13
N SER A 181 -17.09 6.18 19.43
CA SER A 181 -16.68 6.76 20.70
C SER A 181 -17.55 6.27 21.86
N ASP A 182 -17.03 6.35 23.09
CA ASP A 182 -17.81 6.08 24.29
C ASP A 182 -18.88 7.16 24.58
N SER A 183 -18.69 8.35 24.01
CA SER A 183 -19.65 9.46 24.09
C SER A 183 -20.88 9.29 23.19
N GLU A 184 -20.81 8.43 22.17
CA GLU A 184 -21.94 8.18 21.27
C GLU A 184 -22.98 7.28 21.94
N ASN A 185 -24.19 7.82 22.12
CA ASN A 185 -25.30 7.04 22.63
C ASN A 185 -25.99 6.27 21.49
N VAL A 186 -25.41 5.12 21.13
CA VAL A 186 -25.97 4.24 20.09
C VAL A 186 -27.03 3.32 20.72
N PRO A 187 -28.27 3.30 20.22
CA PRO A 187 -29.32 2.41 20.69
C PRO A 187 -29.09 0.95 20.22
N HIS A 188 -29.62 -0.03 20.96
CA HIS A 188 -29.47 -1.46 20.62
C HIS A 188 -30.03 -1.77 19.22
N GLN A 189 -31.17 -1.16 18.85
CA GLN A 189 -31.83 -1.35 17.55
C GLN A 189 -30.97 -0.93 16.36
N GLU A 190 -30.09 0.08 16.52
CA GLU A 190 -29.18 0.49 15.44
C GLU A 190 -28.11 -0.58 15.19
N ARG A 191 -27.55 -1.17 16.25
CA ARG A 191 -26.59 -2.28 16.16
C ARG A 191 -27.22 -3.51 15.52
N GLU A 192 -28.47 -3.81 15.90
CA GLU A 192 -29.25 -4.91 15.32
C GLU A 192 -29.52 -4.67 13.83
N THR A 193 -29.96 -3.46 13.47
CA THR A 193 -30.23 -3.09 12.09
C THR A 193 -28.96 -3.20 11.24
N PHE A 194 -27.82 -2.74 11.76
CA PHE A 194 -26.53 -2.88 11.09
C PHE A 194 -26.15 -4.35 10.90
N ALA A 195 -26.18 -5.13 11.98
CA ALA A 195 -25.90 -6.58 12.02
C ALA A 195 -26.79 -7.44 11.09
N CYS A 196 -27.92 -6.87 10.65
CA CYS A 196 -28.92 -7.54 9.81
C CYS A 196 -29.03 -6.95 8.40
N LYS A 197 -28.32 -5.85 8.11
CA LYS A 197 -28.36 -5.18 6.82
C LYS A 197 -27.68 -6.01 5.72
N THR A 198 -26.57 -6.66 6.05
CA THR A 198 -25.77 -7.44 5.11
C THR A 198 -25.35 -8.78 5.73
N LEU A 199 -24.80 -9.66 4.89
CA LEU A 199 -24.12 -10.85 5.39
C LEU A 199 -22.78 -10.41 6.01
N HIS A 200 -22.60 -10.74 7.29
CA HIS A 200 -21.38 -10.46 8.01
C HIS A 200 -20.49 -11.71 8.11
N HIS A 201 -19.17 -11.52 8.15
CA HIS A 201 -18.21 -12.62 8.38
C HIS A 201 -18.35 -13.21 9.80
N GLY A 202 -18.99 -12.49 10.70
CA GLY A 202 -19.35 -12.88 12.05
C GLY A 202 -19.51 -11.65 12.94
N ILE A 203 -20.22 -11.81 14.05
CA ILE A 203 -20.36 -10.78 15.07
C ILE A 203 -19.65 -11.27 16.32
N PHE A 204 -18.56 -10.60 16.66
CA PHE A 204 -17.65 -11.05 17.70
C PHE A 204 -17.46 -9.97 18.76
N LYS A 205 -17.41 -10.41 20.01
CA LYS A 205 -16.77 -9.65 21.07
C LYS A 205 -15.33 -10.11 21.18
N VAL A 206 -14.39 -9.21 20.92
CA VAL A 206 -12.96 -9.53 20.87
C VAL A 206 -12.17 -8.75 21.92
N LYS A 207 -11.01 -9.27 22.30
CA LYS A 207 -10.03 -8.59 23.14
C LYS A 207 -8.75 -8.37 22.34
N VAL A 208 -8.23 -7.15 22.33
CA VAL A 208 -6.97 -6.83 21.64
C VAL A 208 -5.81 -7.36 22.48
N LEU A 209 -5.02 -8.27 21.91
CA LEU A 209 -3.84 -8.86 22.55
C LEU A 209 -2.57 -8.10 22.21
N ASN A 210 -2.40 -7.72 20.94
CA ASN A 210 -1.21 -7.02 20.46
C ASN A 210 -1.57 -6.09 19.30
N VAL A 211 -0.83 -4.98 19.19
CA VAL A 211 -0.95 -4.00 18.10
C VAL A 211 0.43 -3.81 17.50
N SER A 212 0.57 -4.09 16.20
CA SER A 212 1.82 -3.88 15.47
C SER A 212 1.59 -2.84 14.38
N GLN A 213 2.24 -1.69 14.51
CA GLN A 213 2.09 -0.57 13.58
C GLN A 213 3.07 -0.71 12.42
N SER A 214 2.56 -0.57 11.20
CA SER A 214 3.33 -0.69 9.94
C SER A 214 2.58 0.12 8.87
N TYR A 215 2.82 -0.10 7.57
CA TYR A 215 1.97 0.46 6.53
C TYR A 215 0.54 -0.10 6.62
N TYR A 216 0.39 -1.36 7.05
CA TYR A 216 -0.87 -1.91 7.56
C TYR A 216 -0.73 -2.25 9.02
N ASP A 217 -1.58 -1.66 9.86
CA ASP A 217 -1.59 -1.93 11.28
C ASP A 217 -2.25 -3.29 11.52
N LYS A 218 -1.58 -4.12 12.32
CA LYS A 218 -2.01 -5.47 12.68
C LYS A 218 -2.53 -5.50 14.09
N TYR A 219 -3.68 -6.12 14.27
CA TYR A 219 -4.31 -6.31 15.55
C TYR A 219 -4.50 -7.81 15.78
N GLU A 220 -3.68 -8.39 16.65
CA GLU A 220 -3.91 -9.75 17.14
C GLU A 220 -5.01 -9.67 18.19
N MET A 221 -6.14 -10.33 17.92
CA MET A 221 -7.31 -10.29 18.79
C MET A 221 -7.77 -11.69 19.17
N GLU A 222 -8.28 -11.83 20.39
CA GLU A 222 -8.88 -13.06 20.88
C GLU A 222 -10.40 -12.94 20.91
N ILE A 223 -11.10 -13.93 20.35
CA ILE A 223 -12.56 -13.98 20.39
C ILE A 223 -13.00 -14.37 21.81
N THR A 224 -13.64 -13.45 22.52
CA THR A 224 -14.16 -13.68 23.88
C THR A 224 -15.63 -14.12 23.88
N GLN A 225 -16.39 -13.78 22.84
CA GLN A 225 -17.76 -14.22 22.64
C GLN A 225 -18.08 -14.24 21.15
N VAL A 226 -18.72 -15.31 20.69
CA VAL A 226 -19.33 -15.38 19.36
C VAL A 226 -20.81 -15.04 19.52
N ILE A 227 -21.22 -13.87 19.02
CA ILE A 227 -22.61 -13.41 19.11
C ILE A 227 -23.44 -14.03 18.00
N LYS A 228 -22.89 -13.98 16.77
CA LYS A 228 -23.51 -14.57 15.57
C LYS A 228 -22.41 -15.15 14.68
N LEU A 229 -22.59 -16.41 14.29
CA LEU A 229 -21.72 -17.06 13.32
C LEU A 229 -21.98 -16.49 11.92
N GLY A 230 -20.90 -16.20 11.20
CA GLY A 230 -20.97 -15.83 9.79
C GLY A 230 -20.74 -17.02 8.88
N ILE A 231 -20.13 -16.77 7.72
CA ILE A 231 -19.85 -17.78 6.70
C ILE A 231 -18.68 -18.71 7.11
N GLU A 232 -17.78 -18.24 7.97
CA GLU A 232 -16.64 -19.04 8.42
C GLU A 232 -17.07 -20.15 9.39
N ALA A 233 -16.80 -21.40 9.00
CA ALA A 233 -17.05 -22.56 9.84
C ALA A 233 -15.95 -22.73 10.92
N GLY A 234 -16.32 -23.21 12.10
CA GLY A 234 -15.37 -23.57 13.16
C GLY A 234 -14.79 -22.40 13.96
N VAL A 235 -15.47 -21.24 13.95
CA VAL A 235 -15.10 -20.12 14.82
C VAL A 235 -15.54 -20.39 16.27
N GLU A 236 -14.60 -20.38 17.19
CA GLU A 236 -14.82 -20.68 18.61
C GLU A 236 -14.24 -19.60 19.54
N VAL A 237 -14.77 -19.55 20.76
CA VAL A 237 -14.24 -18.68 21.83
C VAL A 237 -12.82 -19.11 22.21
N GLY A 238 -11.94 -18.14 22.44
CA GLY A 238 -10.51 -18.34 22.75
C GLY A 238 -9.61 -18.40 21.51
N GLN A 239 -10.18 -18.46 20.31
CA GLN A 239 -9.38 -18.42 19.09
C GLN A 239 -8.78 -17.03 18.87
N ARG A 240 -7.52 -17.01 18.43
CA ARG A 240 -6.83 -15.79 18.00
C ARG A 240 -7.03 -15.56 16.52
N ARG A 241 -7.37 -14.32 16.17
CA ARG A 241 -7.59 -13.84 14.80
C ARG A 241 -6.75 -12.60 14.55
N LEU A 242 -6.37 -12.43 13.30
CA LEU A 242 -5.63 -11.27 12.84
C LEU A 242 -6.60 -10.33 12.14
N PHE A 243 -6.68 -9.10 12.65
CA PHE A 243 -7.37 -8.00 11.98
C PHE A 243 -6.33 -7.01 11.46
N MET A 244 -6.61 -6.39 10.33
CA MET A 244 -5.71 -5.45 9.67
C MET A 244 -6.43 -4.18 9.25
N SER A 245 -5.77 -3.03 9.35
CA SER A 245 -6.25 -1.77 8.77
C SER A 245 -5.12 -1.02 8.10
N HIS A 246 -5.44 -0.14 7.17
CA HIS A 246 -4.43 0.75 6.57
C HIS A 246 -3.87 1.72 7.62
N GLY A 247 -2.57 1.99 7.60
CA GLY A 247 -1.90 2.88 8.57
C GLY A 247 -2.41 4.34 8.53
N GLY A 248 -3.01 4.76 7.41
CA GLY A 248 -3.72 6.04 7.31
C GLY A 248 -5.02 6.12 8.13
N CYS A 249 -5.53 5.00 8.65
CA CYS A 249 -6.77 4.95 9.42
C CYS A 249 -6.57 5.10 10.93
N ARG A 250 -5.33 5.35 11.40
CA ARG A 250 -4.99 5.44 12.82
C ARG A 250 -5.79 6.45 13.60
N ASP A 251 -6.08 7.60 12.98
CA ASP A 251 -6.82 8.68 13.64
C ASP A 251 -8.30 8.30 13.87
N GLY A 252 -8.87 7.48 12.98
CA GLY A 252 -10.25 7.00 13.08
C GLY A 252 -10.40 5.71 13.87
N LEU A 253 -9.37 4.86 13.93
CA LEU A 253 -9.44 3.50 14.48
C LEU A 253 -8.42 3.29 15.60
N VAL A 254 -8.76 3.80 16.78
CA VAL A 254 -7.90 3.66 17.97
C VAL A 254 -8.28 2.41 18.77
N LEU A 255 -7.52 1.33 18.55
CA LEU A 255 -7.66 0.05 19.24
C LEU A 255 -6.58 -0.12 20.31
N ASN A 256 -6.99 -0.16 21.57
CA ASN A 256 -6.08 -0.21 22.71
C ASN A 256 -5.84 -1.66 23.14
N GLN A 257 -4.57 -2.01 23.35
CA GLN A 257 -4.18 -3.31 23.89
C GLN A 257 -4.87 -3.58 25.23
N GLY A 258 -5.39 -4.80 25.41
CA GLY A 258 -6.11 -5.22 26.60
C GLY A 258 -7.59 -4.84 26.66
N SER A 259 -8.04 -3.89 25.81
CA SER A 259 -9.44 -3.48 25.73
C SER A 259 -10.29 -4.47 24.92
N GLN A 260 -11.60 -4.45 25.17
CA GLN A 260 -12.58 -5.28 24.45
C GLN A 260 -13.37 -4.43 23.45
N TYR A 261 -13.73 -5.04 22.33
CA TYR A 261 -14.47 -4.40 21.25
C TYR A 261 -15.53 -5.33 20.68
N LEU A 262 -16.64 -4.74 20.23
CA LEU A 262 -17.62 -5.36 19.35
C LEU A 262 -17.17 -5.12 17.91
N ILE A 263 -17.00 -6.20 17.15
CA ILE A 263 -16.64 -6.14 15.73
C ILE A 263 -17.68 -6.90 14.92
N MET A 264 -18.20 -6.24 13.88
CA MET A 264 -19.02 -6.86 12.84
C MET A 264 -18.71 -6.20 11.49
N GLY A 265 -18.26 -7.00 10.52
CA GLY A 265 -17.93 -6.54 9.17
C GLY A 265 -18.58 -7.42 8.10
N PRO A 266 -18.79 -6.90 6.88
CA PRO A 266 -19.30 -7.68 5.76
C PRO A 266 -18.43 -8.91 5.47
N THR A 267 -19.01 -9.92 4.83
CA THR A 267 -18.26 -11.12 4.41
C THR A 267 -17.10 -10.80 3.49
N GLU A 268 -17.18 -9.69 2.76
CA GLU A 268 -16.11 -9.20 1.93
C GLU A 268 -14.86 -8.91 2.75
N ASP A 269 -14.94 -8.45 4.01
CA ASP A 269 -13.79 -8.13 4.87
C ASP A 269 -12.95 -9.35 5.28
N GLN A 270 -13.49 -10.55 5.11
CA GLN A 270 -12.74 -11.79 5.31
C GLN A 270 -11.73 -11.96 4.16
N TRP A 271 -10.46 -11.71 4.45
CA TRP A 271 -9.35 -11.84 3.52
C TRP A 271 -8.55 -13.09 3.84
N ASN A 272 -8.59 -14.09 2.95
CA ASN A 272 -7.75 -15.29 2.91
C ASN A 272 -7.49 -16.05 4.24
N ALA A 273 -7.68 -17.37 4.23
CA ALA A 273 -7.12 -18.21 5.28
C ALA A 273 -5.59 -18.24 5.16
N ASP A 274 -4.88 -17.87 6.23
CA ASP A 274 -3.46 -18.12 6.40
C ASP A 274 -3.15 -19.57 6.00
N ALA A 275 -2.14 -19.78 5.16
CA ALA A 275 -1.84 -21.08 4.55
C ALA A 275 -1.38 -22.13 5.58
N ASP A 276 -0.72 -21.67 6.65
CA ASP A 276 -0.11 -22.51 7.68
C ASP A 276 -1.07 -22.77 8.83
N THR A 277 -1.93 -21.80 9.17
CA THR A 277 -2.86 -21.91 10.30
C THR A 277 -4.31 -22.15 9.89
N GLY A 278 -4.66 -21.99 8.61
CA GLY A 278 -6.03 -22.10 8.10
C GLY A 278 -6.98 -21.01 8.62
N ARG A 279 -6.46 -19.97 9.28
CA ARG A 279 -7.25 -18.92 9.92
C ARG A 279 -7.43 -17.73 8.99
N SER A 280 -8.67 -17.30 8.82
CA SER A 280 -9.00 -16.10 8.05
C SER A 280 -8.39 -14.84 8.68
N VAL A 281 -7.81 -13.97 7.86
CA VAL A 281 -7.46 -12.59 8.21
C VAL A 281 -8.67 -11.71 7.91
N TYR A 282 -8.90 -10.67 8.71
CA TYR A 282 -10.00 -9.73 8.48
C TYR A 282 -9.45 -8.33 8.23
N VAL A 283 -9.95 -7.65 7.21
CA VAL A 283 -9.57 -6.27 6.89
C VAL A 283 -10.65 -5.33 7.38
N LEU A 284 -10.29 -4.37 8.24
CA LEU A 284 -11.19 -3.38 8.81
C LEU A 284 -11.38 -2.24 7.79
N GLY A 285 -12.46 -2.32 7.01
CA GLY A 285 -12.85 -1.34 6.00
C GLY A 285 -13.96 -0.39 6.47
N LYS A 286 -14.41 0.50 5.57
CA LYS A 286 -15.47 1.49 5.84
C LYS A 286 -16.77 0.89 6.39
N ASP A 287 -17.10 -0.33 5.95
CA ASP A 287 -18.34 -1.03 6.30
C ASP A 287 -18.14 -1.96 7.50
N THR A 288 -16.99 -1.91 8.18
CA THR A 288 -16.77 -2.61 9.44
C THR A 288 -17.23 -1.74 10.60
N TRP A 289 -18.08 -2.30 11.47
CA TRP A 289 -18.45 -1.68 12.73
C TRP A 289 -17.45 -2.08 13.80
N VAL A 290 -16.84 -1.09 14.44
CA VAL A 290 -15.96 -1.27 15.59
C VAL A 290 -16.42 -0.36 16.72
N GLU A 291 -16.73 -0.95 17.87
CA GLU A 291 -17.20 -0.22 19.04
C GLU A 291 -16.56 -0.75 20.32
N ARG A 292 -16.08 0.13 21.19
CA ARG A 292 -15.48 -0.27 22.46
C ARG A 292 -16.54 -0.89 23.38
N TRP A 293 -16.21 -2.06 23.93
CA TRP A 293 -17.00 -2.76 24.93
C TRP A 293 -16.40 -2.50 26.32
N PRO A 294 -17.05 -1.69 27.19
CA PRO A 294 -16.49 -1.35 28.49
C PRO A 294 -16.32 -2.57 29.40
N SER A 295 -15.31 -2.52 30.27
CA SER A 295 -15.06 -3.56 31.26
C SER A 295 -16.17 -3.61 32.32
N PRO A 296 -16.34 -4.74 33.04
CA PRO A 296 -17.35 -4.84 34.09
C PRO A 296 -17.24 -3.76 35.19
N THR A 297 -16.01 -3.32 35.49
CA THR A 297 -15.71 -2.25 36.44
C THR A 297 -16.18 -0.88 35.92
N GLU A 298 -15.93 -0.59 34.63
CA GLU A 298 -16.41 0.65 33.98
C GLU A 298 -17.92 0.67 33.83
N CYS A 299 -18.57 -0.48 33.58
CA CYS A 299 -20.02 -0.58 33.54
C CYS A 299 -20.70 -0.29 34.89
N SER A 300 -19.95 -0.47 35.99
CA SER A 300 -20.44 -0.28 37.36
C SER A 300 -20.04 1.08 37.94
N SER A 301 -19.21 1.86 37.23
CA SER A 301 -18.78 3.19 37.67
C SER A 301 -19.84 4.25 37.38
N THR A 302 -19.71 5.39 38.05
CA THR A 302 -20.59 6.57 37.89
C THR A 302 -20.37 7.34 36.59
N ASP A 303 -19.44 6.91 35.73
CA ASP A 303 -19.01 7.63 34.52
C ASP A 303 -20.00 7.54 33.34
N GLY A 304 -21.25 7.15 33.58
CA GLY A 304 -22.31 7.16 32.57
C GLY A 304 -22.24 6.04 31.52
N LEU A 305 -21.33 5.06 31.65
CA LEU A 305 -21.20 3.94 30.71
C LEU A 305 -22.15 2.76 30.98
N SER A 306 -22.90 2.81 32.08
CA SER A 306 -23.83 1.73 32.47
C SER A 306 -24.92 1.47 31.43
N ASP A 307 -25.46 2.52 30.83
CA ASP A 307 -26.48 2.43 29.78
C ASP A 307 -25.90 1.86 28.48
N LYS A 308 -24.67 2.25 28.09
CA LYS A 308 -23.95 1.66 26.95
C LYS A 308 -23.72 0.16 27.16
N CYS A 309 -23.28 -0.24 28.35
CA CYS A 309 -23.10 -1.64 28.69
C CYS A 309 -24.39 -2.45 28.64
N ARG A 310 -25.52 -1.86 29.08
CA ARG A 310 -26.84 -2.50 28.99
C ARG A 310 -27.25 -2.66 27.52
N SER A 311 -27.19 -1.57 26.75
CA SER A 311 -27.53 -1.53 25.32
C SER A 311 -26.73 -2.54 24.48
N LEU A 312 -25.42 -2.65 24.73
CA LEU A 312 -24.56 -3.64 24.07
C LEU A 312 -24.94 -5.09 24.41
N LYS A 313 -25.26 -5.37 25.68
CA LYS A 313 -25.68 -6.71 26.13
C LYS A 313 -27.04 -7.09 25.56
N ASP A 314 -27.97 -6.15 25.51
CA ASP A 314 -29.31 -6.36 24.96
C ASP A 314 -29.21 -6.72 23.47
N ALA A 315 -28.48 -5.92 22.68
CA ALA A 315 -28.23 -6.21 21.26
C ALA A 315 -27.54 -7.56 21.04
N ALA A 316 -26.51 -7.88 21.84
CA ALA A 316 -25.82 -9.16 21.75
C ALA A 316 -26.72 -10.35 22.08
N THR A 317 -27.63 -10.20 23.04
CA THR A 317 -28.57 -11.25 23.43
C THR A 317 -29.62 -11.45 22.35
N GLU A 318 -30.21 -10.36 21.84
CA GLU A 318 -31.21 -10.41 20.77
C GLU A 318 -30.65 -11.05 19.49
N LEU A 319 -29.47 -10.62 19.05
CA LEU A 319 -28.81 -11.15 17.86
C LEU A 319 -28.41 -12.63 18.01
N SER A 320 -28.09 -13.07 19.23
CA SER A 320 -27.71 -14.46 19.48
C SER A 320 -28.91 -15.40 19.59
N VAL A 321 -30.02 -14.93 20.18
CA VAL A 321 -31.23 -15.74 20.42
C VAL A 321 -32.18 -15.70 19.23
N ASN A 322 -32.51 -14.50 18.75
CA ASN A 322 -33.54 -14.27 17.74
C ASN A 322 -32.95 -14.02 16.33
N GLY A 323 -31.64 -13.80 16.24
CA GLY A 323 -30.98 -13.56 14.96
C GLY A 323 -31.45 -12.24 14.33
N CYS A 324 -31.66 -12.27 13.02
CA CYS A 324 -32.23 -11.13 12.29
C CYS A 324 -33.70 -11.40 11.98
N ARG A 325 -34.56 -10.49 12.44
CA ARG A 325 -35.98 -10.50 12.07
C ARG A 325 -36.10 -9.99 10.63
N LEU A 326 -36.72 -10.80 9.76
CA LEU A 326 -37.01 -10.47 8.35
C LEU A 326 -37.94 -9.28 8.21
#